data_AF-A0A357NEM0-F1
#
_entry.id   AF-A0A357NEM0-F1
#
_cell.length_a   1.000
_cell.length_b   1.000
_cell.length_c   1.000
_cell.angle_alpha   90.00
_cell.angle_beta   90.00
_cell.angle_gamma   90.00
#
_symmetry.space_group_name_H-M   'P 1'
#
loop_
_entity.id
_entity.type
_entity.pdbx_description
1 polymer ?
#
loop_
_entity_poly.entity_id
_entity_poly.type
_entity_poly.pdbx_seq_one_letter_code
_entity_poly.pdbx_strand_id
1 'polypeptide(L)'
;LFTRNLLAVGEPRIYPPRNSFGSLDMGNVSYVVPAIHPYIGIADASLVGHTGEMAGATVTPQAHAALLRGAKALAHTGYDVLTDENQLAKIRREFQQGVW
;
A
#
# COMPACT_ATOMS: atom_id res chain seq x y z
N LEU A 1 4.68 6.26 7.37
CA LEU A 1 5.26 4.95 7.77
C LEU A 1 5.49 4.04 6.57
N PHE A 2 4.45 3.51 5.94
CA PHE A 2 4.56 2.57 4.80
C PHE A 2 5.48 3.07 3.66
N THR A 3 5.38 4.35 3.28
CA THR A 3 6.26 4.97 2.27
C THR A 3 7.75 4.82 2.58
N ARG A 4 8.16 5.02 3.83
CA ARG A 4 9.55 4.83 4.27
C ARG A 4 9.99 3.39 4.03
N ASN A 5 9.12 2.44 4.36
CA ASN A 5 9.42 1.01 4.23
C ASN A 5 9.45 0.57 2.76
N LEU A 6 8.61 1.15 1.90
CA LEU A 6 8.71 0.96 0.45
C LEU A 6 10.06 1.42 -0.11
N LEU A 7 10.52 2.61 0.28
CA LEU A 7 11.84 3.11 -0.13
C LEU A 7 12.95 2.19 0.38
N ALA A 8 12.87 1.73 1.63
CA ALA A 8 13.86 0.85 2.23
C ALA A 8 13.99 -0.51 1.53
N VAL A 9 12.91 -1.04 0.94
CA VAL A 9 12.93 -2.30 0.17
C VAL A 9 13.26 -2.10 -1.32
N GLY A 10 13.67 -0.89 -1.70
CA GLY A 10 14.17 -0.58 -3.05
C GLY A 10 13.10 -0.14 -4.03
N GLU A 11 11.94 0.36 -3.59
CA GLU A 11 11.00 1.02 -4.50
C GLU A 11 11.60 2.38 -4.94
N PRO A 12 11.83 2.60 -6.25
CA PRO A 12 12.62 3.73 -6.72
C PRO A 12 11.87 5.07 -6.69
N ARG A 13 10.53 5.04 -6.68
CA ARG A 13 9.72 6.24 -6.82
C ARG A 13 8.39 6.11 -6.08
N ILE A 14 8.05 7.17 -5.36
CA ILE A 14 6.75 7.30 -4.70
C ILE A 14 6.00 8.43 -5.40
N TYR A 15 4.79 8.13 -5.85
CA TYR A 15 3.88 9.10 -6.44
C TYR A 15 2.96 9.69 -5.38
N PRO A 16 2.41 10.90 -5.60
CA PRO A 16 1.35 11.42 -4.73
C PRO A 16 0.12 10.48 -4.75
N PRO A 17 -0.76 10.57 -3.75
CA PRO A 17 -2.02 9.83 -3.74
C PRO A 17 -2.79 10.04 -5.05
N ARG A 18 -3.33 8.95 -5.62
CA ARG A 18 -4.19 9.09 -6.81
C ARG A 18 -5.52 9.70 -6.40
N ASN A 19 -5.94 10.75 -7.10
CA ASN A 19 -7.31 11.27 -7.06
C ASN A 19 -8.22 10.42 -7.97
N SER A 20 -8.35 9.13 -7.64
CA SER A 20 -9.23 8.20 -8.33
C SER A 20 -10.05 7.43 -7.31
N PHE A 21 -11.34 7.25 -7.58
CA PHE A 21 -12.20 6.41 -6.76
C PHE A 21 -12.07 4.95 -7.16
N GLY A 22 -12.10 4.06 -6.17
CA GLY A 22 -12.20 2.63 -6.38
C GLY A 22 -13.36 2.07 -5.56
N SER A 23 -13.95 0.97 -6.02
CA SER A 23 -14.94 0.20 -5.25
C SER A 23 -14.20 -0.96 -4.58
N LEU A 24 -13.90 -0.82 -3.29
CA LEU A 24 -13.11 -1.76 -2.50
C LEU A 24 -13.62 -1.87 -1.06
N ASP A 25 -13.64 -3.10 -0.55
CA ASP A 25 -14.02 -3.45 0.82
C ASP A 25 -13.10 -2.84 1.89
N MET A 26 -11.84 -2.56 1.56
CA MET A 26 -10.89 -1.85 2.41
C MET A 26 -11.43 -0.46 2.80
N GLY A 27 -12.32 0.14 2.00
CA GLY A 27 -13.06 1.34 2.36
C GLY A 27 -13.92 1.12 3.61
N ASN A 28 -14.70 0.04 3.68
CA ASN A 28 -15.48 -0.32 4.87
C ASN A 28 -14.59 -0.56 6.09
N VAL A 29 -13.48 -1.28 5.92
CA VAL A 29 -12.50 -1.54 6.99
C VAL A 29 -11.93 -0.23 7.54
N SER A 30 -11.66 0.74 6.66
CA SER A 30 -11.11 2.05 7.04
C SER A 30 -12.04 2.90 7.90
N TYR A 31 -13.31 2.53 8.07
CA TYR A 31 -14.20 3.16 9.06
C TYR A 31 -14.05 2.58 10.47
N VAL A 32 -13.49 1.38 10.60
CA VAL A 32 -13.43 0.65 11.87
C VAL A 32 -12.03 0.69 12.48
N VAL A 33 -11.00 0.60 11.64
CA VAL A 33 -9.59 0.57 12.06
C VAL A 33 -8.70 1.40 11.14
N PRO A 34 -7.52 1.86 11.61
CA PRO A 34 -6.53 2.49 10.75
C PRO A 34 -6.16 1.56 9.58
N ALA A 35 -6.33 2.03 8.35
CA ALA A 35 -6.13 1.24 7.14
C ALA A 35 -5.36 2.02 6.07
N ILE A 36 -4.73 1.30 5.15
CA ILE A 36 -4.07 1.86 3.96
C ILE A 36 -4.49 1.07 2.72
N HIS A 37 -4.55 1.74 1.58
CA HIS A 37 -4.73 1.10 0.27
C HIS A 37 -3.76 1.72 -0.77
N PRO A 38 -2.46 1.39 -0.71
CA PRO A 38 -1.47 1.86 -1.66
C PRO A 38 -1.48 1.03 -2.95
N TYR A 39 -0.98 1.62 -4.04
CA TYR A 39 -0.68 0.91 -5.28
C TYR A 39 0.82 0.71 -5.44
N ILE A 40 1.22 -0.44 -5.99
CA ILE A 40 2.61 -0.73 -6.40
C ILE A 40 2.56 -1.10 -7.87
N GLY A 41 3.36 -0.42 -8.69
CA GLY A 41 3.44 -0.70 -10.12
C GLY A 41 4.14 -2.04 -10.39
N ILE A 42 3.49 -2.89 -11.19
CA ILE A 42 4.02 -4.22 -11.55
C ILE A 42 4.62 -4.28 -12.95
N ALA A 43 4.32 -3.29 -13.79
CA ALA A 43 4.71 -3.20 -15.19
C ALA A 43 4.53 -1.73 -15.67
N ASP A 44 4.28 -1.54 -16.97
CA ASP A 44 4.07 -0.23 -17.58
C ASP A 44 2.90 0.55 -16.97
N ALA A 45 3.05 1.87 -16.81
CA ALA A 45 2.05 2.74 -16.18
C ALA A 45 0.80 2.98 -17.05
N SER A 46 0.85 2.65 -18.34
CA SER A 46 -0.29 2.72 -19.27
C SER A 46 -1.26 1.56 -19.12
N LEU A 47 -0.91 0.51 -18.35
CA LEU A 47 -1.79 -0.63 -18.14
C LEU A 47 -3.08 -0.22 -17.43
N VAL A 48 -4.20 -0.71 -17.95
CA VAL A 48 -5.53 -0.49 -17.42
C VAL A 48 -5.98 -1.73 -16.67
N GLY A 49 -6.58 -1.56 -15.49
CA GLY A 49 -7.18 -2.67 -14.75
C GLY A 49 -8.28 -3.36 -15.55
N HIS A 50 -8.61 -4.61 -15.19
CA HIS A 50 -9.69 -5.38 -15.81
C HIS A 50 -9.50 -5.69 -17.31
N THR A 51 -8.26 -5.73 -17.80
CA THR A 51 -7.95 -6.17 -19.17
C THR A 51 -7.08 -7.43 -19.20
N GLY A 52 -7.04 -8.10 -20.36
CA GLY A 52 -6.19 -9.27 -20.57
C GLY A 52 -4.70 -8.94 -20.50
N GLU A 53 -4.30 -7.74 -20.93
CA GLU A 53 -2.92 -7.25 -20.84
C GLU A 53 -2.48 -7.10 -19.39
N MET A 54 -3.31 -6.52 -18.52
CA MET A 54 -3.02 -6.43 -17.10
C MET A 54 -2.93 -7.82 -16.46
N ALA A 55 -3.84 -8.74 -16.82
CA ALA A 55 -3.76 -10.12 -16.34
C ALA A 55 -2.42 -10.77 -16.75
N GLY A 56 -2.01 -10.65 -18.01
CA GLY A 56 -0.72 -11.15 -18.49
C GLY A 56 0.49 -10.50 -17.80
N ALA A 57 0.40 -9.22 -17.43
CA ALA A 57 1.48 -8.51 -16.74
C ALA A 57 1.73 -9.06 -15.32
N THR A 58 0.72 -9.59 -14.65
CA THR A 58 0.81 -10.04 -13.25
C THR A 58 1.69 -11.27 -13.02
N VAL A 59 1.91 -12.09 -14.05
CA VAL A 59 2.68 -13.35 -13.96
C VAL A 59 4.13 -13.21 -14.41
N THR A 60 4.59 -11.97 -14.63
CA THR A 60 5.94 -11.70 -15.11
C THR A 60 6.96 -11.66 -13.97
N PRO A 61 8.26 -11.91 -14.25
CA PRO A 61 9.32 -11.74 -13.24
C PRO A 61 9.37 -10.34 -12.61
N GLN A 62 9.06 -9.30 -13.40
CA GLN A 62 8.99 -7.92 -12.92
C GLN A 62 7.86 -7.75 -11.89
N ALA A 63 6.66 -8.29 -12.18
CA ALA A 63 5.54 -8.25 -11.27
C ALA A 63 5.82 -9.03 -9.97
N HIS A 64 6.48 -10.19 -10.07
CA HIS A 64 6.91 -10.94 -8.88
C HIS A 64 7.93 -10.15 -8.03
N ALA A 65 8.87 -9.45 -8.65
CA ALA A 65 9.79 -8.58 -7.92
C ALA A 65 9.07 -7.43 -7.21
N ALA A 66 8.07 -6.81 -7.85
CA ALA A 66 7.23 -5.79 -7.24
C ALA A 66 6.39 -6.35 -6.08
N LEU A 67 5.81 -7.54 -6.25
CA LEU A 67 5.09 -8.26 -5.20
C LEU A 67 5.97 -8.49 -3.98
N LEU A 68 7.21 -8.95 -4.17
CA LEU A 68 8.16 -9.16 -3.07
C LEU A 68 8.50 -7.87 -2.33
N ARG A 69 8.67 -6.74 -3.05
CA ARG A 69 8.86 -5.44 -2.40
C ARG A 69 7.63 -5.04 -1.59
N GLY A 70 6.44 -5.16 -2.15
CA GLY A 70 5.19 -4.87 -1.45
C GLY A 70 5.01 -5.70 -0.18
N ALA A 71 5.24 -7.01 -0.27
CA ALA A 71 5.17 -7.92 0.88
C ALA A 71 6.16 -7.53 1.99
N LYS A 72 7.43 -7.25 1.64
CA LYS A 72 8.44 -6.80 2.61
C LYS A 72 8.10 -5.45 3.23
N ALA A 73 7.61 -4.49 2.44
CA ALA A 73 7.21 -3.18 2.96
C ALA A 73 6.03 -3.28 3.93
N LEU A 74 5.05 -4.15 3.65
CA LEU A 74 3.95 -4.46 4.58
C LEU A 74 4.47 -5.13 5.86
N ALA A 75 5.37 -6.12 5.74
CA ALA A 75 5.96 -6.80 6.89
C ALA A 75 6.73 -5.84 7.80
N HIS A 76 7.58 -4.97 7.24
CA HIS A 76 8.27 -3.94 8.01
C HIS A 76 7.30 -2.95 8.65
N THR A 77 6.23 -2.59 7.95
CA THR A 77 5.20 -1.69 8.51
C THR A 77 4.48 -2.34 9.70
N GLY A 78 4.13 -3.62 9.59
CA GLY A 78 3.57 -4.38 10.70
C GLY A 78 4.54 -4.47 11.88
N TYR A 79 5.81 -4.77 11.61
CA TYR A 79 6.88 -4.80 12.62
C TYR A 79 6.97 -3.45 13.35
N ASP A 80 7.11 -2.35 12.62
CA ASP A 80 7.19 -0.99 13.21
C ASP A 80 6.00 -0.69 14.11
N VAL A 81 4.78 -1.02 13.66
CA VAL A 81 3.55 -0.79 14.44
C VAL A 81 3.50 -1.66 15.69
N LEU A 82 4.02 -2.89 15.64
CA LEU A 82 4.03 -3.82 16.76
C LEU A 82 5.12 -3.51 17.79
N THR A 83 6.26 -2.97 17.35
CA THR A 83 7.43 -2.75 18.22
C THR A 83 7.61 -1.31 18.70
N ASP A 84 6.93 -0.34 18.08
CA ASP A 84 6.98 1.08 18.49
C ASP A 84 5.61 1.51 19.02
N GLU A 85 5.46 1.47 20.35
CA GLU A 85 4.23 1.87 21.05
C GLU A 85 3.85 3.33 20.79
N ASN A 86 4.82 4.22 20.62
CA ASN A 86 4.57 5.63 20.32
C ASN A 86 3.98 5.78 18.92
N GLN A 87 4.53 5.06 17.95
CA GLN A 87 4.02 5.04 16.58
C GLN A 87 2.60 4.48 16.52
N LEU A 88 2.30 3.39 17.23
CA LEU A 88 0.96 2.84 17.34
C LEU A 88 -0.02 3.82 17.99
N ALA A 89 0.39 4.47 19.10
CA ALA A 89 -0.43 5.47 19.78
C ALA A 89 -0.75 6.67 18.87
N LYS A 90 0.23 7.12 18.07
CA LYS A 90 0.03 8.18 17.07
C LYS A 90 -0.98 7.77 16.00
N ILE A 91 -0.85 6.58 15.43
CA ILE A 91 -1.78 6.05 14.40
C ILE A 91 -3.21 5.99 14.96
N ARG A 92 -3.38 5.47 16.18
CA ARG A 92 -4.70 5.38 16.83
C ARG A 92 -5.30 6.76 17.09
N ARG A 93 -4.48 7.72 17.53
CA ARG A 93 -4.92 9.09 17.80
C ARG A 93 -5.37 9.80 16.51
N GLU A 94 -4.58 9.72 15.45
CA GLU A 94 -4.95 10.30 14.15
C GLU A 94 -6.25 9.70 13.62
N PHE A 95 -6.43 8.39 13.74
CA PHE A 95 -7.67 7.71 13.36
C PHE A 95 -8.89 8.17 14.16
N GLN A 96 -8.75 8.33 15.49
CA GLN A 96 -9.82 8.82 16.37
C GLN A 96 -10.16 10.30 16.15
N GLN A 97 -9.24 11.09 15.60
CA GLN A 97 -9.46 12.50 15.30
C GLN A 97 -10.08 12.69 13.90
N GLY A 98 -9.76 11.80 12.96
CA GLY A 98 -10.39 11.70 11.65
C GLY A 98 -11.75 11.02 11.73
N VAL A 99 -12.68 11.58 12.52
CA VAL A 99 -14.09 11.19 12.44
C VAL A 99 -14.75 12.07 11.38
N TRP A 100 -15.18 11.43 10.30
CA TRP A 100 -16.07 12.02 9.30
C TRP A 100 -17.46 12.27 9.89
#